data_AF-A0A6L6HQD6-F1
#
_entry.id   AF-A0A6L6HQD6-F1
#
_cell.length_a   1.000
_cell.length_b   1.000
_cell.length_c   1.000
_cell.angle_alpha   90.00
_cell.angle_beta   90.00
_cell.angle_gamma   90.00
#
_symmetry.space_group_name_H-M   'P 1'
#
loop_
_entity.id
_entity.type
_entity.pdbx_description
1 polymer ?
#
loop_
_entity_poly.entity_id
_entity_poly.type
_entity_poly.pdbx_seq_one_letter_code
_entity_poly.pdbx_strand_id
1 'polypeptide(L)'
;MRRVGFSIDGHGPFEGIMKFATPGEILVEFIAIPARAEDFAGARTIRVTPEDEDPFEAPVVRVTTYGGQYDDAAGTMTGYVVFQR
;
A
#
# COMPACT_ATOMS: atom_id res chain seq x y z
N MET A 1 2.61 14.55 -4.20
CA MET A 1 2.66 13.08 -4.41
C MET A 1 4.12 12.68 -4.35
N ARG A 2 4.47 11.61 -3.62
CA ARG A 2 5.85 11.22 -3.36
C ARG A 2 6.06 9.73 -3.63
N ARG A 3 7.18 9.35 -4.24
CA ARG A 3 7.58 7.94 -4.36
C ARG A 3 8.02 7.38 -3.03
N VAL A 4 7.56 6.18 -2.72
CA VAL A 4 7.88 5.49 -1.47
C VAL A 4 8.02 4.00 -1.71
N GLY A 5 8.99 3.39 -1.02
CA GLY A 5 8.96 1.96 -0.75
C GLY A 5 7.95 1.68 0.34
N PHE A 6 7.25 0.55 0.29
CA PHE A 6 6.37 0.13 1.37
C PHE A 6 6.32 -1.38 1.53
N SER A 7 5.89 -1.84 2.71
CA SER A 7 5.50 -3.22 2.97
C SER A 7 4.26 -3.25 3.84
N ILE A 8 3.46 -4.31 3.71
CA ILE A 8 2.25 -4.54 4.52
C ILE A 8 2.47 -5.83 5.28
N ASP A 9 2.47 -5.79 6.61
CA ASP A 9 2.73 -6.97 7.46
C ASP A 9 4.02 -7.74 7.08
N GLY A 10 5.03 -7.01 6.61
CA GLY A 10 6.30 -7.58 6.15
C GLY A 10 6.31 -8.08 4.70
N HIS A 11 5.17 -8.10 4.00
CA HIS A 11 5.09 -8.39 2.57
C HIS A 11 5.59 -7.18 1.76
N GLY A 12 6.66 -7.37 1.00
CA GLY A 12 7.36 -6.33 0.25
C GLY A 12 8.88 -6.58 0.22
N PRO A 13 9.70 -5.58 -0.13
CA PRO A 13 9.31 -4.20 -0.43
C PRO A 13 8.57 -4.07 -1.76
N PHE A 14 7.63 -3.13 -1.81
CA PHE A 14 6.89 -2.71 -3.00
C PHE A 14 7.11 -1.22 -3.25
N GLU A 15 6.83 -0.78 -4.47
CA GLU A 15 6.92 0.61 -4.87
C GLU A 15 5.53 1.23 -5.01
N GLY A 16 5.37 2.45 -4.52
CA GLY A 16 4.10 3.17 -4.57
C GLY A 16 4.25 4.68 -4.56
N ILE A 17 3.11 5.36 -4.68
CA ILE A 17 2.99 6.81 -4.63
C ILE A 17 2.16 7.21 -3.42
N MET A 18 2.81 7.86 -2.45
CA MET A 18 2.14 8.45 -1.30
C MET A 18 1.41 9.75 -1.68
N LYS A 19 0.15 9.87 -1.25
CA LYS A 19 -0.72 11.04 -1.40
C LYS A 19 -1.49 11.28 -0.11
N PHE A 20 -1.94 12.51 0.11
CA PHE A 20 -2.85 12.87 1.21
C PHE A 20 -4.29 12.80 0.68
N ALA A 21 -5.14 11.98 1.30
CA ALA A 21 -6.50 11.71 0.82
C ALA A 21 -7.48 12.75 1.37
N THR A 22 -7.51 12.86 2.69
CA THR A 22 -8.35 13.75 3.51
C THR A 22 -7.53 14.20 4.73
N PRO A 23 -7.96 15.21 5.51
CA PRO A 23 -7.26 15.60 6.73
C PRO A 23 -7.08 14.40 7.68
N GLY A 24 -5.83 13.97 7.90
CA GLY A 24 -5.48 12.84 8.76
C GLY A 24 -5.38 11.49 8.06
N GLU A 25 -5.73 11.37 6.77
CA GLU A 25 -5.57 10.13 6.00
C GLU A 25 -4.47 10.27 4.94
N ILE A 26 -3.54 9.32 4.97
CA ILE A 26 -2.51 9.14 3.97
C ILE A 26 -2.85 7.90 3.17
N LEU A 27 -2.64 7.95 1.85
CA LEU A 27 -2.76 6.80 0.98
C LEU A 27 -1.46 6.52 0.25
N VAL A 28 -1.16 5.24 0.00
CA VAL A 28 -0.13 4.79 -0.94
C VAL A 28 -0.82 4.05 -2.07
N GLU A 29 -0.75 4.62 -3.27
CA GLU A 29 -1.23 3.98 -4.50
C GLU A 29 -0.12 3.13 -5.12
N PHE A 30 -0.44 1.92 -5.58
CA PHE A 30 0.52 0.95 -6.11
C PHE A 30 -0.04 0.25 -7.34
N ILE A 31 0.86 -0.23 -8.21
CA ILE A 31 0.51 -0.88 -9.47
C ILE A 31 1.22 -2.23 -9.56
N ALA A 32 0.45 -3.27 -9.89
CA ALA A 32 0.91 -4.61 -10.18
C ALA A 32 1.91 -5.18 -9.14
N ILE A 33 1.58 -5.06 -7.85
CA ILE A 33 2.39 -5.70 -6.81
C ILE A 33 2.11 -7.21 -6.79
N PRO A 34 3.11 -8.07 -6.55
CA PRO A 34 2.96 -9.53 -6.54
C PRO A 34 2.33 -10.00 -5.21
N ALA A 35 1.07 -9.64 -4.99
CA ALA A 35 0.30 -10.00 -3.81
C ALA A 35 -1.19 -10.13 -4.16
N ARG A 36 -1.94 -10.82 -3.29
CA ARG A 36 -3.39 -10.96 -3.39
C ARG A 36 -4.08 -10.09 -2.35
N ALA A 37 -5.31 -9.65 -2.64
CA ALA A 37 -6.13 -8.94 -1.68
C ALA A 37 -6.37 -9.76 -0.39
N GLU A 38 -6.43 -11.08 -0.54
CA GLU A 38 -6.61 -12.05 0.55
C GLU A 38 -5.39 -12.16 1.47
N ASP A 39 -4.17 -11.97 0.93
CA ASP A 39 -2.93 -11.96 1.72
C ASP A 39 -2.94 -10.82 2.74
N PHE A 40 -3.75 -9.80 2.45
CA PHE A 40 -4.02 -8.67 3.31
C PHE A 40 -5.44 -8.76 3.85
N ALA A 41 -5.87 -9.85 4.49
CA ALA A 41 -7.13 -9.90 5.24
C ALA A 41 -6.86 -9.64 6.75
N GLY A 42 -7.71 -8.86 7.44
CA GLY A 42 -7.54 -8.57 8.89
C GLY A 42 -6.84 -7.24 9.24
N ALA A 43 -6.39 -7.09 10.49
CA ALA A 43 -5.66 -5.93 10.99
C ALA A 43 -4.22 -5.93 10.45
N ARG A 44 -3.78 -4.80 9.87
CA ARG A 44 -2.49 -4.72 9.16
C ARG A 44 -1.69 -3.50 9.61
N THR A 45 -0.38 -3.62 9.52
CA THR A 45 0.57 -2.51 9.64
C THR A 45 1.23 -2.27 8.30
N ILE A 46 1.27 -1.01 7.87
CA ILE A 46 2.07 -0.59 6.73
C ILE A 46 3.37 0.03 7.23
N ARG A 47 4.50 -0.43 6.69
CA ARG A 47 5.77 0.25 6.82
C ARG A 47 6.02 1.04 5.55
N VAL A 48 6.32 2.32 5.67
CA VAL A 48 6.59 3.21 4.55
C VAL A 48 8.01 3.74 4.66
N THR A 49 8.74 3.70 3.55
CA THR A 49 10.11 4.19 3.40
C THR A 49 10.12 5.28 2.33
N PRO A 50 9.95 6.55 2.72
CA PRO A 50 10.06 7.64 1.76
C PRO A 50 11.51 7.86 1.31
N GLU A 51 11.72 8.36 0.08
CA GLU A 51 13.07 8.49 -0.52
C GLU A 51 14.07 9.37 0.29
N ASP A 52 13.56 10.32 1.07
CA ASP A 52 14.35 11.37 1.77
C ASP A 52 13.95 11.53 3.25
N GLU A 53 13.21 10.58 3.82
CA GLU A 53 12.81 10.60 5.24
C GLU A 53 13.06 9.25 5.89
N ASP A 54 13.09 9.23 7.22
CA ASP A 54 13.16 7.98 7.98
C ASP A 54 11.92 7.11 7.73
N PRO A 55 12.07 5.79 7.64
CA PRO A 55 10.95 4.87 7.56
C PRO A 55 10.04 4.99 8.80
N PHE A 56 8.75 4.79 8.60
CA PHE A 56 7.78 4.77 9.70
C PHE A 56 6.72 3.69 9.49
N GLU A 57 6.01 3.35 10.57
CA GLU A 57 4.94 2.37 10.58
C GLU A 57 3.63 3.00 11.00
N ALA A 58 2.53 2.53 10.39
CA ALA A 58 1.20 3.02 10.66
C ALA A 58 0.17 1.88 10.56
N PRO A 59 -0.92 1.92 11.35
CA PRO A 59 -2.02 0.98 11.18
C PRO A 59 -2.75 1.26 9.86
N VAL A 60 -3.01 0.19 9.11
CA VAL A 60 -3.80 0.26 7.89
C VAL A 60 -5.28 0.40 8.25
N VAL A 61 -5.92 1.41 7.69
CA VAL A 61 -7.37 1.62 7.78
C VAL A 61 -8.10 0.79 6.73
N ARG A 62 -7.59 0.78 5.50
CA ARG A 62 -8.23 0.14 4.35
C ARG A 62 -7.22 -0.21 3.27
N VAL A 63 -7.42 -1.35 2.62
CA VAL A 63 -6.82 -1.67 1.31
C VAL A 63 -7.94 -1.78 0.30
N THR A 64 -7.81 -1.06 -0.81
CA THR A 64 -8.75 -1.13 -1.93
C THR A 64 -8.00 -1.62 -3.16
N THR A 65 -8.47 -2.70 -3.77
CA THR A 65 -8.01 -3.15 -5.08
C THR A 65 -8.96 -2.67 -6.17
N TYR A 66 -8.43 -2.22 -7.30
CA TYR A 66 -9.27 -1.90 -8.46
C TYR A 66 -9.69 -3.22 -9.11
N GLY A 67 -10.94 -3.64 -8.88
CA GLY A 67 -11.51 -4.96 -9.22
C GLY A 67 -11.57 -5.35 -10.71
N GLY A 68 -10.82 -4.67 -11.59
CA GLY A 68 -10.59 -5.05 -12.99
C GLY A 68 -9.12 -5.01 -13.42
N GLN A 69 -8.20 -4.75 -12.49
CA GLN A 69 -6.74 -4.71 -12.71
C GLN A 69 -6.01 -5.78 -11.89
N TYR A 70 -6.76 -6.76 -11.39
CA TYR A 70 -6.17 -7.99 -10.90
C TYR A 70 -5.92 -8.88 -12.10
N ASP A 71 -4.65 -9.08 -12.43
CA ASP A 71 -4.25 -10.02 -13.46
C ASP A 71 -4.00 -11.37 -12.76
N ASP A 72 -5.03 -12.23 -12.79
CA ASP A 72 -4.97 -13.60 -12.28
C ASP A 72 -3.83 -14.41 -12.90
N ALA A 73 -3.49 -14.15 -14.16
CA ALA A 73 -2.40 -14.83 -14.84
C ALA A 73 -1.03 -14.34 -14.36
N ALA A 74 -0.92 -13.06 -14.00
CA ALA A 74 0.31 -12.49 -13.44
C ALA A 74 0.41 -12.62 -11.91
N GLY A 75 -0.70 -12.91 -11.22
CA GLY A 75 -0.75 -12.95 -9.75
C GLY A 75 -0.44 -11.59 -9.11
N THR A 76 -0.87 -10.49 -9.76
CA THR A 76 -0.58 -9.12 -9.30
C THR A 76 -1.83 -8.32 -9.04
N MET A 77 -1.75 -7.38 -8.09
CA MET A 77 -2.84 -6.46 -7.75
C MET A 77 -2.43 -4.99 -7.88
N THR A 78 -3.41 -4.16 -8.26
CA THR A 78 -3.29 -2.71 -8.37
C THR A 78 -4.36 -2.06 -7.50
N GLY A 79 -4.02 -0.97 -6.83
CA GLY A 79 -4.91 -0.36 -5.86
C GLY A 79 -4.25 0.68 -4.98
N TYR A 80 -4.81 0.87 -3.79
CA TYR A 80 -4.24 1.76 -2.79
C TYR A 80 -4.47 1.25 -1.37
N VAL A 81 -3.56 1.63 -0.47
CA VAL A 81 -3.67 1.45 0.98
C VAL A 81 -3.91 2.80 1.63
N VAL A 82 -4.82 2.88 2.60
CA VAL A 82 -5.07 4.07 3.43
C VAL A 82 -4.62 3.77 4.87
N PHE A 83 -3.94 4.72 5.50
CA PHE A 83 -3.47 4.66 6.88
C PHE A 83 -3.48 6.06 7.52
N GLN A 84 -3.37 6.09 8.84
CA GLN A 84 -3.29 7.34 9.63
C GLN A 84 -1.87 7.48 10.20
N ARG A 85 -1.31 8.69 10.13
CA ARG A 85 0.00 9.06 10.69
C ARG A 85 -0.17 10.10 11.78
#